data_AF-A0A7S3VU46-F1
#
_entry.id   AF-A0A7S3VU46-F1
#
_cell.length_a   1.000
_cell.length_b   1.000
_cell.length_c   1.000
_cell.angle_alpha   90.00
_cell.angle_beta   90.00
_cell.angle_gamma   90.00
#
_symmetry.space_group_name_H-M   'P 1'
#
loop_
_entity.id
_entity.type
_entity.pdbx_description
1 polymer ?
#
loop_
_entity_poly.entity_id
_entity_poly.type
_entity_poly.pdbx_seq_one_letter_code
_entity_poly.pdbx_strand_id
1 'polypeptide(L)'
;REFADSTVCTIAHRLDTIITSDRILVMDQGKVVEFDSPVTLLCNPQSSFSKLVKQVGPAAEAALKHMAFEHFLEEGKITRDQFEELIQRELGMTPEQAA
;
A
#
# COMPACT_ATOMS: atom_id res chain seq x y z
N ARG A 1 8.95 0.09 -19.17
CA ARG A 1 9.28 0.74 -17.89
C ARG A 1 10.45 1.69 -18.17
N GLU A 2 10.25 3.00 -18.09
CA GLU A 2 11.39 3.93 -18.06
C GLU A 2 12.11 3.71 -16.72
N PHE A 3 13.45 3.80 -16.67
CA PHE A 3 14.26 3.61 -15.45
C PHE A 3 14.30 2.19 -14.84
N ALA A 4 14.13 1.13 -15.64
CA ALA A 4 14.17 -0.26 -15.14
C ALA A 4 15.45 -0.61 -14.35
N ASP A 5 16.60 -0.05 -14.74
CA ASP A 5 17.91 -0.31 -14.10
C ASP A 5 18.34 0.80 -13.12
N SER A 6 17.42 1.67 -12.71
CA SER A 6 17.72 2.80 -11.82
C SER A 6 16.85 2.77 -10.56
N THR A 7 17.43 3.21 -9.44
CA THR A 7 16.64 3.43 -8.22
C THR A 7 15.88 4.75 -8.35
N VAL A 8 14.55 4.68 -8.27
CA VAL A 8 13.69 5.86 -8.28
C VAL A 8 13.27 6.19 -6.85
N CYS A 9 13.57 7.41 -6.41
CA CYS A 9 13.10 7.94 -5.13
C CYS A 9 12.07 9.03 -5.40
N THR A 10 10.82 8.78 -5.00
CA THR A 10 9.71 9.71 -5.20
C THR A 10 9.29 10.32 -3.87
N ILE A 11 9.30 11.65 -3.78
CA ILE A 11 8.74 12.40 -2.65
C ILE A 11 7.43 13.02 -3.13
N ALA A 12 6.30 12.58 -2.57
CA ALA A 12 4.99 13.05 -2.98
C ALA A 12 4.04 13.21 -1.79
N HIS A 13 3.05 14.08 -1.99
CA HIS A 13 1.94 14.29 -1.06
C HIS A 13 0.70 13.47 -1.43
N ARG A 14 0.69 12.83 -2.61
CA ARG A 14 -0.42 12.03 -3.12
C ARG A 14 -0.18 10.57 -2.81
N LEU A 15 -1.11 9.97 -2.07
CA LEU A 15 -1.03 8.56 -1.69
C LEU A 15 -1.12 7.64 -2.90
N ASP A 16 -2.00 7.94 -3.87
CA ASP A 16 -2.17 7.14 -5.10
C ASP A 16 -0.86 6.97 -5.89
N THR A 17 0.06 7.94 -5.77
CA THR A 17 1.34 7.92 -6.49
C THR A 17 2.40 7.09 -5.78
N ILE A 18 2.34 6.99 -4.44
CA ILE A 18 3.35 6.28 -3.64
C ILE A 18 2.92 4.87 -3.23
N ILE A 19 1.62 4.57 -3.30
CA ILE A 19 1.04 3.30 -2.86
C ILE A 19 1.52 2.10 -3.69
N THR A 20 1.95 2.34 -4.93
CA THR A 20 2.51 1.35 -5.86
C THR A 20 4.05 1.25 -5.77
N SER A 21 4.68 1.92 -4.80
CA SER A 21 6.13 1.83 -4.63
C SER A 21 6.55 0.47 -4.07
N ASP A 22 7.78 0.04 -4.37
CA ASP A 22 8.35 -1.18 -3.77
C ASP A 22 8.41 -1.10 -2.24
N ARG A 23 8.75 0.09 -1.73
CA ARG A 23 8.84 0.41 -0.30
C ARG A 23 8.43 1.85 -0.04
N ILE A 24 7.94 2.11 1.16
CA ILE A 24 7.60 3.45 1.64
C ILE A 24 8.49 3.78 2.83
N LEU A 25 9.12 4.94 2.76
CA LEU A 25 9.88 5.55 3.85
C LEU A 25 9.01 6.61 4.52
N VAL A 26 8.67 6.41 5.79
CA VAL A 26 7.97 7.43 6.60
C VAL A 26 8.99 8.13 7.49
N MET A 27 9.01 9.46 7.42
CA MET A 27 9.86 10.30 8.24
C MET A 27 9.02 11.17 9.18
N ASP A 28 9.47 11.29 10.42
CA ASP A 28 8.91 12.22 11.40
C ASP A 28 10.05 12.95 12.13
N GLN A 29 9.95 14.27 12.24
CA GLN A 29 10.95 15.14 12.89
C GLN A 29 12.41 14.87 12.47
N GLY A 30 12.63 14.62 11.18
CA GLY A 30 13.97 14.35 10.64
C GLY A 30 14.52 12.95 10.92
N LYS A 31 13.70 12.03 11.44
CA LYS A 31 14.06 10.63 11.68
C LYS A 31 13.21 9.70 10.83
N VAL A 32 13.80 8.59 10.40
CA VAL A 32 13.04 7.49 9.80
C VAL A 32 12.27 6.79 10.90
N VAL A 33 10.94 6.72 10.75
CA VAL A 33 10.06 6.02 11.69
C VAL A 33 9.56 4.70 11.14
N GLU A 34 9.44 4.56 9.82
CA GLU A 34 9.02 3.32 9.15
C GLU A 34 9.69 3.16 7.79
N PHE A 35 10.00 1.91 7.42
CA PHE A 35 10.53 1.57 6.09
C PHE A 35 10.19 0.12 5.71
N ASP A 36 9.11 -0.07 4.97
CA ASP A 36 8.66 -1.41 4.52
C ASP A 36 7.79 -1.28 3.26
N SER A 37 7.30 -2.40 2.74
CA SER A 37 6.35 -2.42 1.63
C SER A 37 5.01 -1.75 2.03
N PRO A 38 4.30 -1.11 1.07
CA PRO A 38 2.95 -0.61 1.31
C PRO A 38 2.03 -1.65 1.95
N VAL A 39 2.06 -2.90 1.47
CA VAL A 39 1.23 -3.99 2.01
C VAL A 39 1.53 -4.24 3.48
N THR A 40 2.80 -4.39 3.87
CA THR A 40 3.20 -4.60 5.28
C THR A 40 2.72 -3.46 6.17
N LEU A 41 2.94 -2.21 5.73
CA LEU A 41 2.59 -1.03 6.52
C LEU A 41 1.07 -0.87 6.66
N LEU A 42 0.30 -1.10 5.59
CA LEU A 42 -1.16 -1.02 5.60
C LEU A 42 -1.79 -2.06 6.52
N CYS A 43 -1.23 -3.28 6.54
CA CYS A 43 -1.66 -4.39 7.39
C CYS A 43 -1.42 -4.16 8.88
N ASN A 44 -0.60 -3.16 9.25
CA ASN A 44 -0.36 -2.79 10.63
C ASN A 44 -1.20 -1.56 11.00
N PRO A 45 -2.28 -1.69 11.79
CA PRO A 45 -3.11 -0.55 12.18
C PRO A 45 -2.38 0.51 13.00
N GLN A 46 -1.24 0.15 13.61
CA GLN A 46 -0.41 1.07 14.39
C GLN A 46 0.62 1.82 13.54
N SER A 47 0.80 1.42 12.28
CA SER A 47 1.74 2.08 11.38
C SER A 47 1.36 3.55 11.15
N SER A 48 2.36 4.42 11.13
CA SER A 48 2.22 5.83 10.74
C SER A 48 1.66 5.96 9.33
N PHE A 49 2.10 5.12 8.39
CA PHE A 49 1.54 5.08 7.05
C PHE A 49 0.06 4.66 7.03
N SER A 50 -0.31 3.59 7.75
CA SER A 50 -1.71 3.14 7.86
C SER A 50 -2.62 4.24 8.45
N LYS A 51 -2.12 4.96 9.46
CA LYS A 51 -2.82 6.11 10.05
C LYS A 51 -3.01 7.25 9.07
N LEU A 52 -2.02 7.54 8.23
CA LEU A 52 -2.10 8.58 7.19
C LEU A 52 -3.12 8.21 6.11
N VAL A 53 -3.16 6.95 5.68
CA VAL A 53 -4.16 6.46 4.72
C VAL A 53 -5.57 6.54 5.29
N LYS A 54 -5.77 6.25 6.58
CA LYS A 54 -7.10 6.40 7.23
C LYS A 54 -7.63 7.84 7.22
N GLN A 55 -6.76 8.85 7.14
CA GLN A 55 -7.18 10.26 7.15
C GLN A 55 -7.88 10.68 5.85
N VAL A 56 -7.69 9.96 4.73
CA VAL A 56 -8.38 10.29 3.48
C VAL A 56 -9.86 9.83 3.44
N GLY A 57 -10.30 9.15 4.49
CA GLY A 57 -11.67 8.68 4.67
C GLY A 57 -11.91 7.27 4.10
N PRO A 58 -13.02 6.60 4.50
CA PRO A 58 -13.18 5.16 4.31
C PRO A 58 -13.17 4.69 2.86
N ALA A 59 -13.82 5.44 1.96
CA ALA A 59 -13.89 5.08 0.54
C ALA A 59 -12.52 5.19 -0.14
N ALA A 60 -11.77 6.25 0.15
CA ALA A 60 -10.44 6.45 -0.40
C ALA A 60 -9.42 5.49 0.25
N GLU A 61 -9.52 5.21 1.54
CA GLU A 61 -8.73 4.18 2.22
C GLU A 61 -8.92 2.81 1.54
N ALA A 62 -10.17 2.42 1.29
CA ALA A 62 -10.46 1.13 0.64
C ALA A 62 -9.86 1.04 -0.77
N ALA A 63 -10.01 2.10 -1.57
CA ALA A 63 -9.43 2.18 -2.91
C ALA A 63 -7.90 2.12 -2.89
N LEU A 64 -7.25 2.83 -1.96
CA LEU A 64 -5.80 2.81 -1.81
C LEU A 64 -5.28 1.44 -1.39
N LYS A 65 -5.95 0.78 -0.44
CA LYS A 65 -5.59 -0.58 -0.02
C LYS A 65 -5.75 -1.59 -1.15
N HIS A 66 -6.86 -1.53 -1.88
CA HIS A 66 -7.09 -2.39 -3.05
C HIS A 66 -5.99 -2.18 -4.09
N MET A 67 -5.70 -0.94 -4.48
CA MET A 67 -4.63 -0.59 -5.42
C MET A 67 -3.26 -1.12 -4.97
N ALA A 68 -2.94 -1.02 -3.67
CA ALA A 68 -1.70 -1.55 -3.12
C ALA A 68 -1.60 -3.07 -3.30
N PHE A 69 -2.67 -3.79 -2.94
CA PHE A 69 -2.68 -5.24 -2.98
C PHE A 69 -2.70 -5.77 -4.42
N GLU A 70 -3.48 -5.14 -5.30
CA GLU A 70 -3.56 -5.47 -6.72
C GLU A 70 -2.19 -5.29 -7.38
N HIS A 71 -1.52 -4.15 -7.17
CA HIS A 71 -0.19 -3.92 -7.70
C HIS A 71 0.83 -4.96 -7.24
N PHE A 72 0.74 -5.41 -5.98
CA PHE A 72 1.62 -6.44 -5.44
C PHE A 72 1.32 -7.83 -6.01
N LEU A 73 0.07 -8.13 -6.36
CA LEU A 73 -0.32 -9.34 -7.06
C LEU A 73 0.21 -9.33 -8.50
N GLU A 74 0.07 -8.20 -9.22
CA GLU A 74 0.55 -8.03 -10.59
C GLU A 74 2.07 -8.16 -10.71
N GLU A 75 2.82 -7.64 -9.75
CA GLU A 75 4.28 -7.78 -9.69
C GLU A 75 4.72 -9.17 -9.15
N GLY A 76 3.78 -10.06 -8.82
CA GLY A 76 4.06 -11.41 -8.31
C GLY A 76 4.69 -11.45 -6.92
N LYS A 77 4.52 -10.38 -6.12
CA LYS A 77 5.06 -10.26 -4.76
C LYS A 77 4.17 -10.95 -3.71
N ILE A 78 2.90 -11.15 -4.02
CA ILE A 78 1.94 -11.95 -3.24
C ILE A 78 1.22 -12.93 -4.16
N THR A 79 0.73 -14.03 -3.60
CA THR A 79 -0.12 -14.99 -4.32
C THR A 79 -1.56 -14.50 -4.38
N ARG A 80 -2.35 -15.11 -5.28
CA ARG A 80 -3.80 -14.88 -5.34
C ARG A 80 -4.50 -15.20 -4.02
N ASP A 81 -4.13 -16.31 -3.39
CA ASP A 81 -4.69 -16.70 -2.08
C ASP A 81 -4.39 -15.62 -1.02
N GLN A 82 -3.15 -15.10 -0.99
CA GLN A 82 -2.77 -14.01 -0.10
C GLN A 82 -3.53 -12.72 -0.39
N PHE A 83 -3.75 -12.40 -1.67
CA PHE A 83 -4.56 -11.24 -2.07
C PHE A 83 -6.00 -11.38 -1.57
N GLU A 84 -6.64 -12.53 -1.78
CA GLU A 84 -8.00 -12.80 -1.33
C GLU A 84 -8.13 -12.72 0.21
N GLU A 85 -7.15 -13.27 0.95
CA GLU A 85 -7.07 -13.12 2.41
C GLU A 85 -6.94 -11.65 2.86
N LEU A 86 -6.09 -10.87 2.19
CA LEU A 86 -5.88 -9.46 2.49
C LEU A 86 -7.15 -8.63 2.24
N ILE A 87 -7.82 -8.84 1.10
CA ILE A 87 -9.06 -8.15 0.76
C ILE A 87 -10.16 -8.48 1.78
N GLN A 88 -10.32 -9.76 2.13
CA GLN A 88 -11.31 -10.19 3.11
C GLN A 88 -11.02 -9.62 4.51
N ARG A 89 -9.75 -9.58 4.91
CA ARG A 89 -9.34 -9.10 6.24
C ARG A 89 -9.39 -7.58 6.37
N GLU A 90 -8.90 -6.85 5.38
CA GLU A 90 -8.67 -5.40 5.48
C GLU A 90 -9.82 -4.56 4.93
N LEU A 91 -10.58 -5.10 3.97
CA LEU A 91 -11.70 -4.39 3.32
C LEU A 91 -13.06 -5.00 3.66
N GLY A 92 -13.10 -6.22 4.20
CA GLY A 92 -14.36 -6.93 4.45
C GLY A 92 -15.15 -7.24 3.17
N MET A 93 -14.49 -7.19 2.02
CA MET A 93 -15.07 -7.48 0.69
C MET A 93 -14.89 -8.95 0.36
N THR A 94 -15.87 -9.56 -0.32
CA THR A 94 -15.70 -10.89 -0.90
C THR A 94 -14.90 -10.80 -2.21
N PRO A 95 -14.19 -11.86 -2.65
CA PRO A 95 -13.47 -11.87 -3.92
C PRO A 95 -14.35 -11.52 -5.14
N GLU A 96 -15.65 -11.82 -5.09
CA GLU A 96 -16.64 -11.45 -6.12
C GLU A 96 -16.96 -9.95 -6.18
N GLN A 97 -16.70 -9.20 -5.10
CA GLN A 97 -16.92 -7.74 -5.04
C GLN A 97 -15.67 -6.93 -5.41
N ALA A 98 -14.53 -7.59 -5.56
CA ALA A 98 -13.23 -6.96 -5.81
C ALA A 98 -12.77 -7.05 -7.29
N ALA A 99 -13.61 -7.62 -8.16
CA ALA A 99 -13.41 -7.79 -9.61
C ALA A 99 -14.23 -6.77 -10.42
#